data_AF-A0A2L2Z1K9-F1
#
_entry.id   AF-A0A2L2Z1K9-F1
#
_cell.length_a   1.000
_cell.length_b   1.000
_cell.length_c   1.000
_cell.angle_alpha   90.00
_cell.angle_beta   90.00
_cell.angle_gamma   90.00
#
_symmetry.space_group_name_H-M   'P 1'
#
loop_
_entity.id
_entity.type
_entity.pdbx_description
1 polymer ?
#
loop_
_entity_poly.entity_id
_entity_poly.type
_entity_poly.pdbx_seq_one_letter_code
_entity_poly.pdbx_strand_id
1 'polypeptide(L)'
;LFSNTKPRKPQLSRHYHRLCVSLNLHKFKIIYWMSFAKLRGLEVRGGRLSLSSENTQSITNLNDGLKRRPRPVWNIGYLNSELSDSEIWLYNCMDEESENPTQSFDTDVEQSYFLSVNRVSYGREEIVKDVVSEEDKAETPTHRLVVYGLKGAWPRHNRLVVFS
;
A
#
# COMPACT_ATOMS: atom_id res chain seq x y z
N LEU A 1 -24.19 -13.66 45.26
CA LEU A 1 -23.76 -12.63 44.28
C LEU A 1 -23.12 -13.38 43.11
N PHE A 2 -23.83 -13.52 41.99
CA PHE A 2 -23.46 -14.47 40.93
C PHE A 2 -22.19 -14.05 40.18
N SER A 3 -21.20 -14.95 40.16
CA SER A 3 -19.92 -14.87 39.43
C SER A 3 -20.10 -15.04 37.93
N ASN A 4 -20.87 -14.14 37.30
CA ASN A 4 -21.14 -14.17 35.88
C ASN A 4 -19.98 -13.52 35.09
N THR A 5 -18.86 -14.23 34.95
CA THR A 5 -17.78 -13.82 34.03
C THR A 5 -18.17 -14.23 32.62
N LYS A 6 -18.78 -13.31 31.86
CA LYS A 6 -19.11 -13.55 30.44
C LYS A 6 -17.84 -14.00 29.69
N PRO A 7 -17.86 -15.14 28.97
CA PRO A 7 -16.72 -15.56 28.18
C PRO A 7 -16.42 -14.49 27.12
N ARG A 8 -15.16 -14.07 27.07
CA ARG A 8 -14.71 -13.01 26.17
C ARG A 8 -14.68 -13.56 24.75
N LYS A 9 -15.34 -12.87 23.81
CA LYS A 9 -15.35 -13.25 22.40
C LYS A 9 -13.89 -13.40 21.90
N PRO A 10 -13.52 -14.55 21.31
CA PRO A 10 -12.22 -14.70 20.70
C PRO A 10 -12.10 -13.68 19.56
N GLN A 11 -10.94 -13.02 19.48
CA GLN A 11 -10.69 -12.11 18.37
C GLN A 11 -10.25 -12.92 17.16
N LEU A 12 -10.87 -12.66 16.00
CA LEU A 12 -10.53 -13.28 14.73
C LEU A 12 -9.03 -13.22 14.43
N SER A 13 -8.39 -12.10 14.79
CA SER A 13 -6.96 -11.87 14.62
C SER A 13 -6.07 -12.79 15.46
N ARG A 14 -6.59 -13.67 16.32
CA ARG A 14 -5.81 -14.66 17.09
C ARG A 14 -5.79 -16.06 16.47
N HIS A 15 -6.54 -16.26 15.40
CA HIS A 15 -6.63 -17.56 14.71
C HIS A 15 -5.72 -17.65 13.49
N TYR A 16 -5.17 -16.53 13.02
CA TYR A 16 -4.38 -16.49 11.79
C TYR A 16 -2.89 -16.61 12.08
N HIS A 17 -2.40 -17.82 12.28
CA HIS A 17 -0.96 -18.07 12.46
C HIS A 17 -0.16 -17.85 11.16
N ARG A 18 -0.79 -18.04 10.00
CA ARG A 18 -0.20 -17.86 8.68
C ARG A 18 -1.24 -17.26 7.74
N LEU A 19 -0.86 -16.20 7.05
CA LEU A 19 -1.66 -15.47 6.09
C LEU A 19 -0.89 -15.43 4.77
N CYS A 20 -1.43 -16.09 3.75
CA CYS A 20 -0.89 -16.02 2.39
C CYS A 20 -1.81 -15.13 1.56
N VAL A 21 -1.25 -14.08 0.98
CA VAL A 21 -1.97 -13.14 0.11
C VAL A 21 -1.47 -13.37 -1.31
N SER A 22 -2.40 -13.61 -2.24
CA SER A 22 -2.12 -13.68 -3.67
C SER A 22 -3.17 -12.83 -4.41
N LEU A 23 -2.71 -11.88 -5.19
CA LEU A 23 -3.55 -10.97 -5.97
C LEU A 23 -2.97 -10.90 -7.38
N ASN A 24 -3.82 -11.14 -8.38
CA ASN A 24 -3.47 -11.01 -9.79
C ASN A 24 -4.58 -10.26 -10.50
N LEU A 25 -4.27 -9.07 -11.01
CA LEU A 25 -5.16 -8.23 -11.79
C LEU A 25 -4.59 -8.10 -13.21
N HIS A 26 -5.43 -8.35 -14.22
CA HIS A 26 -5.02 -8.24 -15.63
C HIS A 26 -5.07 -6.80 -16.16
N LYS A 27 -6.00 -6.02 -15.62
CA LYS A 27 -6.17 -4.58 -15.81
C LYS A 27 -6.79 -4.02 -14.54
N PHE A 28 -6.39 -2.83 -14.14
CA PHE A 28 -7.01 -2.14 -13.02
C PHE A 28 -7.01 -0.64 -13.25
N LYS A 29 -7.97 0.03 -12.61
CA LYS A 29 -8.10 1.48 -12.61
C LYS A 29 -8.45 1.92 -11.19
N ILE A 30 -7.62 2.77 -10.62
CA ILE A 30 -7.81 3.35 -9.30
C ILE A 30 -8.00 4.85 -9.50
N ILE A 31 -9.14 5.36 -9.09
CA ILE A 31 -9.40 6.80 -9.03
C ILE A 31 -9.43 7.20 -7.56
N TYR A 32 -8.61 8.20 -7.21
CA TYR A 32 -8.57 8.75 -5.87
C TYR A 32 -8.77 10.27 -5.93
N TRP A 33 -9.76 10.75 -5.19
CA TRP A 33 -10.04 12.18 -5.02
C TRP A 33 -9.50 12.65 -3.67
N MET A 34 -8.84 13.80 -3.67
CA MET A 34 -8.16 14.32 -2.48
C MET A 34 -9.10 15.04 -1.51
N SER A 35 -10.31 15.41 -1.95
CA SER A 35 -11.27 16.12 -1.13
C SER A 35 -12.71 15.74 -1.48
N PHE A 36 -13.63 16.04 -0.56
CA PHE A 36 -15.08 15.85 -0.79
C PHE A 36 -15.58 16.61 -2.02
N ALA A 37 -15.03 17.80 -2.26
CA ALA A 37 -15.36 18.62 -3.41
C ALA A 37 -14.76 18.10 -4.74
N LYS A 38 -13.95 17.03 -4.72
CA LYS A 38 -13.35 16.36 -5.90
C LYS A 38 -12.59 17.30 -6.84
N LEU A 39 -12.06 18.39 -6.31
CA LEU A 39 -11.38 19.43 -7.09
C LEU A 39 -10.04 18.95 -7.64
N ARG A 40 -9.43 17.97 -6.97
CA ARG A 40 -8.15 17.37 -7.34
C ARG A 40 -8.20 15.89 -7.10
N GLY A 41 -7.52 15.15 -7.95
CA GLY A 41 -7.44 13.71 -7.83
C GLY A 41 -6.31 13.13 -8.65
N LEU A 42 -6.20 11.82 -8.58
CA LEU A 42 -5.29 11.05 -9.40
C LEU A 42 -6.02 9.80 -9.92
N GLU A 43 -5.66 9.41 -11.12
CA GLU A 43 -6.07 8.17 -11.74
C GLU A 43 -4.83 7.32 -12.04
N VAL A 44 -4.77 6.14 -11.44
CA VAL A 44 -3.79 5.11 -11.80
C VAL A 44 -4.48 4.11 -12.71
N ARG A 45 -3.98 3.98 -13.94
CA ARG A 45 -4.36 2.93 -14.88
C ARG A 45 -3.21 1.95 -14.95
N GLY A 46 -3.47 0.67 -14.74
CA GLY A 46 -2.44 -0.35 -14.84
C GLY A 46 -2.90 -1.53 -15.66
N GLY A 47 -1.95 -2.13 -16.39
CA GLY A 47 -2.12 -3.44 -17.00
C GLY A 47 -2.07 -4.52 -15.93
N ARG A 48 -0.94 -5.22 -15.83
CA ARG A 48 -0.81 -6.36 -14.94
C ARG A 48 -0.32 -5.94 -13.55
N LEU A 49 -1.04 -6.34 -12.51
CA LEU A 49 -0.56 -6.33 -11.12
C LEU A 49 -0.52 -7.77 -10.61
N SER A 50 0.65 -8.20 -10.15
CA SER A 50 0.84 -9.45 -9.43
C SER A 50 1.40 -9.14 -8.05
N LEU A 51 0.84 -9.74 -7.01
CA LEU A 51 1.27 -9.60 -5.64
C LEU A 51 1.15 -10.96 -4.96
N SER A 52 2.24 -11.41 -4.35
CA SER A 52 2.25 -12.61 -3.54
C SER A 52 3.03 -12.35 -2.26
N SER A 53 2.44 -12.64 -1.10
CA SER A 53 3.06 -12.42 0.20
C SER A 53 2.71 -13.55 1.15
N GLU A 54 3.67 -13.93 1.98
CA GLU A 54 3.43 -14.82 3.13
C GLU A 54 3.77 -14.08 4.42
N ASN A 55 2.79 -14.02 5.32
CA ASN A 55 2.91 -13.37 6.61
C ASN A 55 2.60 -14.38 7.72
N THR A 56 3.44 -14.46 8.74
CA THR A 56 3.22 -15.29 9.92
C THR A 56 2.90 -14.39 11.12
N GLN A 57 2.05 -14.90 12.01
CA GLN A 57 1.68 -14.21 13.24
C GLN A 57 2.20 -14.99 14.43
N SER A 58 2.95 -14.33 15.31
CA SER A 58 3.27 -14.82 16.64
C SER A 58 2.61 -13.94 17.70
N ILE A 59 2.26 -14.52 18.86
CA ILE A 59 1.67 -13.78 19.97
C ILE A 59 2.73 -13.67 21.05
N THR A 60 3.24 -12.46 21.29
CA THR A 60 4.28 -12.22 22.28
C THR A 60 3.68 -11.63 23.55
N ASN A 61 4.04 -12.22 24.70
CA ASN A 61 3.69 -11.70 26.01
C ASN A 61 4.67 -10.58 26.39
N LEU A 62 4.16 -9.48 26.95
CA LEU A 62 5.00 -8.39 27.41
C LEU A 62 5.37 -8.61 28.88
N ASN A 63 6.66 -8.76 29.17
CA ASN A 63 7.19 -9.00 30.51
C ASN A 63 7.68 -7.68 31.13
N ASP A 64 6.76 -6.83 31.60
CA ASP A 64 7.04 -5.51 32.20
C ASP A 64 6.48 -5.42 33.64
N GLY A 65 6.36 -6.56 34.34
CA GLY A 65 5.74 -6.65 35.67
C GLY A 65 4.23 -6.35 35.75
N LEU A 66 3.64 -5.78 34.70
CA LEU A 66 2.23 -5.44 34.58
C LEU A 66 1.45 -6.51 33.81
N LYS A 67 0.24 -6.86 34.28
CA LYS A 67 -0.68 -7.72 33.52
C LYS A 67 -1.20 -6.98 32.29
N ARG A 68 -0.60 -7.25 31.13
CA ARG A 68 -1.00 -6.67 29.83
C ARG A 68 -1.54 -7.73 28.88
N ARG A 69 -2.23 -7.24 27.85
CA ARG A 69 -2.72 -8.08 26.76
C ARG A 69 -1.56 -8.54 25.86
N PRO A 70 -1.46 -9.83 25.51
CA PRO A 70 -0.48 -10.32 24.55
C PRO A 70 -0.64 -9.62 23.20
N ARG A 71 0.47 -9.18 22.60
CA ARG A 71 0.49 -8.42 21.35
C ARG A 71 0.76 -9.36 20.16
N PRO A 72 -0.01 -9.25 19.07
CA PRO A 72 0.32 -9.94 17.83
C PRO A 72 1.53 -9.26 17.18
N VAL A 73 2.52 -10.06 16.81
CA VAL A 73 3.69 -9.67 16.02
C VAL A 73 3.54 -10.35 14.67
N TRP A 74 3.65 -9.57 13.60
CA TRP A 74 3.54 -10.06 12.23
C TRP A 74 4.91 -10.02 11.56
N ASN A 75 5.32 -11.16 11.02
CA ASN A 75 6.55 -11.29 10.25
C ASN A 75 6.20 -11.59 8.81
N ILE A 76 6.74 -10.81 7.88
CA ILE A 76 6.62 -11.09 6.45
C ILE A 76 7.76 -12.06 6.13
N GLY A 77 7.45 -13.25 5.60
CA GLY A 77 8.46 -14.18 5.12
C GLY A 77 8.98 -13.73 3.76
N TYR A 78 8.10 -13.69 2.77
CA TYR A 78 8.39 -13.12 1.46
C TYR A 78 7.28 -12.18 1.00
N LEU A 79 7.65 -11.24 0.13
CA LEU A 79 6.72 -10.36 -0.56
C LEU A 79 7.28 -10.08 -1.96
N ASN A 80 6.56 -10.51 -2.98
CA ASN A 80 6.83 -10.19 -4.37
C ASN A 80 5.67 -9.40 -4.93
N SER A 81 5.98 -8.28 -5.57
CA SER A 81 5.01 -7.46 -6.27
C SER A 81 5.57 -7.05 -7.63
N GLU A 82 4.79 -7.25 -8.67
CA GLU A 82 5.11 -6.83 -10.02
C GLU A 82 3.95 -6.02 -10.58
N LEU A 83 4.26 -4.81 -11.00
CA LEU A 83 3.36 -3.91 -11.68
C LEU A 83 3.85 -3.70 -13.11
N SER A 84 2.99 -3.80 -14.11
CA SER A 84 3.34 -3.60 -15.53
C SER A 84 2.40 -2.60 -16.20
N ASP A 85 2.92 -1.90 -17.20
CA ASP A 85 2.20 -0.97 -18.09
C ASP A 85 1.25 -0.06 -17.30
N SER A 86 1.84 0.77 -16.44
CA SER A 86 1.09 1.59 -15.52
C SER A 86 1.31 3.07 -15.76
N GLU A 87 0.23 3.82 -15.71
CA GLU A 87 0.16 5.24 -15.95
C GLU A 87 -0.58 5.92 -14.79
N ILE A 88 -0.11 7.10 -14.44
CA ILE A 88 -0.67 7.96 -13.44
C ILE A 88 -0.98 9.29 -14.11
N TRP A 89 -2.23 9.68 -13.95
CA TRP A 89 -2.79 10.91 -14.45
C TRP A 89 -3.31 11.73 -13.29
N LEU A 90 -3.29 13.04 -13.42
CA LEU A 90 -3.77 13.97 -12.41
C LEU A 90 -5.04 14.64 -12.91
N TYR A 91 -5.96 14.84 -11.98
CA TYR A 91 -7.18 15.58 -12.21
C TYR A 91 -7.09 16.94 -11.53
N ASN A 92 -7.49 17.97 -12.25
CA ASN A 92 -7.62 19.32 -11.72
C ASN A 92 -8.91 19.94 -12.25
N CYS A 93 -9.87 20.22 -11.36
CA CYS A 93 -11.13 20.89 -11.68
C CYS A 93 -11.12 22.36 -11.24
N MET A 94 -9.94 22.98 -11.17
CA MET A 94 -9.77 24.40 -10.83
C MET A 94 -9.55 25.19 -12.10
N ASP A 95 -10.44 26.13 -12.38
CA ASP A 95 -10.22 27.12 -13.43
C ASP A 95 -9.11 28.09 -12.97
N GLU A 96 -7.96 28.13 -13.65
CA GLU A 96 -6.84 29.03 -13.29
C GLU A 96 -7.22 30.53 -13.39
N GLU A 97 -8.31 30.86 -14.09
CA GLU A 97 -8.79 32.23 -14.32
C GLU A 97 -9.94 32.66 -13.40
N SER A 98 -10.55 31.74 -12.64
CA SER A 98 -11.59 32.08 -11.68
C SER A 98 -11.35 31.41 -10.34
N GLU A 99 -11.21 32.20 -9.27
CA GLU A 99 -11.07 31.70 -7.88
C GLU A 99 -12.32 30.94 -7.39
N ASN A 100 -13.35 30.81 -8.24
CA ASN A 100 -14.55 30.06 -7.94
C ASN A 100 -14.39 28.63 -8.46
N PRO A 101 -14.45 27.60 -7.59
CA PRO A 101 -14.49 26.23 -8.06
C PRO A 101 -15.74 26.07 -8.94
N THR A 102 -15.57 25.54 -10.15
CA THR A 102 -16.67 25.16 -11.04
C THR A 102 -17.45 24.05 -10.33
N GLN A 103 -18.47 24.42 -9.55
CA GLN A 103 -19.27 23.50 -8.71
C GLN A 103 -20.21 22.61 -9.53
N SER A 104 -19.88 22.29 -10.78
CA SER A 104 -20.65 21.32 -11.55
C SER A 104 -19.99 19.95 -11.39
N PHE A 105 -20.72 19.03 -10.76
CA PHE A 105 -20.36 17.61 -10.66
C PHE A 105 -20.29 16.88 -12.02
N ASP A 106 -20.42 17.62 -13.13
CA ASP A 106 -20.69 17.15 -14.49
C ASP A 106 -19.84 17.90 -15.54
N THR A 107 -18.87 18.72 -15.13
CA THR A 107 -17.89 19.30 -16.08
C THR A 107 -16.78 18.30 -16.40
N ASP A 108 -16.30 18.35 -17.64
CA ASP A 108 -15.16 17.57 -18.11
C ASP A 108 -13.93 17.89 -17.25
N VAL A 109 -13.56 16.93 -16.40
CA VAL A 109 -12.39 17.06 -15.52
C VAL A 109 -11.13 17.03 -16.37
N GLU A 110 -10.36 18.14 -16.37
CA GLU A 110 -9.09 18.18 -17.07
C GLU A 110 -8.13 17.12 -16.50
N GLN A 111 -7.71 16.22 -17.39
CA GLN A 111 -6.80 15.13 -17.07
C GLN A 111 -5.43 15.41 -17.67
N SER A 112 -4.40 15.44 -16.84
CA SER A 112 -3.02 15.72 -17.24
C SER A 112 -2.12 14.52 -16.96
N TYR A 113 -1.25 14.20 -17.92
CA TYR A 113 -0.29 13.11 -17.77
C TYR A 113 0.77 13.49 -16.73
N PHE A 114 1.10 12.56 -15.82
CA PHE A 114 2.11 12.79 -14.78
C PHE A 114 3.25 11.78 -14.82
N LEU A 115 2.94 10.48 -14.76
CA LEU A 115 3.97 9.43 -14.64
C LEU A 115 3.52 8.17 -15.36
N SER A 116 4.44 7.48 -16.03
CA SER A 116 4.23 6.11 -16.49
C SER A 116 5.45 5.25 -16.22
N VAL A 117 5.20 3.94 -16.14
CA VAL A 117 6.22 2.94 -15.92
C VAL A 117 5.86 1.67 -16.68
N ASN A 118 6.82 1.12 -17.41
CA ASN A 118 6.61 -0.13 -18.14
C ASN A 118 6.56 -1.31 -17.18
N ARG A 119 7.44 -1.34 -16.18
CA ARG A 119 7.44 -2.40 -15.16
C ARG A 119 8.10 -1.94 -13.86
N VAL A 120 7.47 -2.25 -12.73
CA VAL A 120 8.05 -2.15 -11.39
C VAL A 120 8.05 -3.56 -10.81
N SER A 121 9.20 -4.03 -10.35
CA SER A 121 9.32 -5.29 -9.64
C SER A 121 9.91 -5.02 -8.26
N TYR A 122 9.18 -5.42 -7.25
CA TYR A 122 9.59 -5.39 -5.86
C TYR A 122 9.64 -6.81 -5.32
N GLY A 123 10.75 -7.16 -4.68
CA GLY A 123 10.94 -8.42 -3.97
C GLY A 123 11.51 -8.14 -2.59
N ARG A 124 10.98 -8.85 -1.60
CA ARG A 124 11.51 -8.89 -0.23
C ARG A 124 11.66 -10.34 0.17
N GLU A 125 12.87 -10.70 0.59
CA GLU A 125 13.21 -12.04 1.05
C GLU A 125 13.85 -11.94 2.44
N GLU A 126 13.38 -12.78 3.37
CA GLU A 126 14.00 -12.96 4.68
C GLU A 126 15.19 -13.93 4.53
N ILE A 127 16.32 -13.62 5.18
CA ILE A 127 17.48 -14.50 5.19
C ILE A 127 17.11 -15.72 6.03
N VAL A 128 16.97 -16.88 5.40
CA VAL A 128 16.69 -18.14 6.10
C VAL A 128 17.86 -18.46 7.04
N LYS A 129 17.55 -18.66 8.32
CA LYS A 129 18.51 -18.84 9.43
C LYS A 129 19.38 -20.11 9.33
N ASP A 130 19.20 -20.96 8.31
CA ASP A 130 19.87 -22.26 8.21
C ASP A 130 21.31 -22.23 7.65
N VAL A 131 21.84 -21.09 7.19
CA VAL A 131 23.12 -21.07 6.44
C VAL A 131 24.15 -20.03 6.94
N VAL A 132 23.96 -19.42 8.11
CA VAL A 132 24.92 -18.41 8.57
C VAL A 132 25.21 -18.55 10.07
N SER A 133 26.49 -18.79 10.35
CA SER A 133 27.18 -18.75 11.64
C SER A 133 26.63 -17.67 12.59
N GLU A 134 26.52 -18.03 13.87
CA GLU A 134 25.84 -17.29 14.95
C GLU A 134 26.36 -15.89 15.28
N GLU A 135 27.35 -15.34 14.56
CA GLU A 135 28.12 -14.22 15.10
C GLU A 135 27.87 -12.85 14.44
N ASP A 136 27.22 -12.69 13.27
CA ASP A 136 27.23 -11.35 12.65
C ASP A 136 26.19 -11.03 11.54
N LYS A 137 24.89 -11.28 11.74
CA LYS A 137 23.88 -10.77 10.77
C LYS A 137 22.74 -10.01 11.42
N ALA A 138 22.78 -8.70 11.19
CA ALA A 138 21.62 -7.82 11.34
C ALA A 138 20.37 -8.50 10.74
N GLU A 139 19.31 -8.61 11.53
CA GLU A 139 17.98 -9.12 11.18
C GLU A 139 17.25 -8.25 10.13
N THR A 140 17.98 -7.67 9.17
CA THR A 140 17.41 -6.80 8.15
C THR A 140 17.09 -7.62 6.91
N PRO A 141 15.81 -7.74 6.52
CA PRO A 141 15.43 -8.42 5.28
C PRO A 141 16.04 -7.71 4.07
N THR A 142 16.34 -8.47 3.01
CA THR A 142 16.86 -7.90 1.78
C THR A 142 15.69 -7.46 0.90
N HIS A 143 15.76 -6.22 0.41
CA HIS A 143 14.76 -5.63 -0.47
C HIS A 143 15.37 -5.33 -1.83
N ARG A 144 14.67 -5.72 -2.90
CA ARG A 144 15.05 -5.43 -4.28
C ARG A 144 13.91 -4.72 -4.99
N LEU A 145 14.18 -3.51 -5.47
CA LEU A 145 13.26 -2.73 -6.29
C LEU A 145 13.92 -2.46 -7.64
N VAL A 146 13.23 -2.82 -8.72
CA VAL A 146 13.67 -2.54 -10.09
C VAL A 146 12.55 -1.84 -10.84
N VAL A 147 12.90 -0.74 -11.50
CA VAL A 147 11.96 0.11 -12.22
C VAL A 147 12.43 0.21 -13.68
N TYR A 148 11.54 -0.11 -14.61
CA TYR A 148 11.81 -0.10 -16.05
C TYR A 148 10.93 0.92 -16.75
N GLY A 149 11.55 1.74 -17.61
CA GLY A 149 10.83 2.66 -18.49
C GLY A 149 10.04 3.73 -17.73
N LEU A 150 10.57 4.22 -16.60
CA LEU A 150 9.96 5.32 -15.85
C LEU A 150 10.02 6.60 -16.70
N LYS A 151 8.86 7.21 -16.93
CA LYS A 151 8.74 8.46 -17.68
C LYS A 151 7.81 9.40 -16.94
N GLY A 152 8.25 10.62 -16.65
CA GLY A 152 7.43 11.62 -15.96
C GLY A 152 7.30 12.90 -16.78
N ALA A 153 6.22 13.63 -16.57
CA ALA A 153 6.06 15.00 -17.02
C ALA A 153 5.63 15.89 -15.85
N TRP A 154 6.27 17.06 -15.73
CA TRP A 154 5.95 18.06 -14.70
C TRP A 154 5.64 19.45 -15.32
N PRO A 155 4.56 19.54 -16.11
CA PRO A 155 4.10 20.80 -16.71
C PRO A 155 3.54 21.76 -15.64
N ARG A 156 3.37 23.04 -16.00
CA ARG A 156 2.86 24.10 -15.11
C ARG A 156 1.56 23.72 -14.40
N HIS A 157 0.63 23.11 -15.14
CA HIS A 157 -0.66 22.64 -14.64
C HIS A 157 -0.52 21.57 -13.54
N ASN A 158 0.46 20.66 -13.64
CA ASN A 158 0.66 19.60 -12.64
C ASN A 158 1.29 20.14 -11.34
N ARG A 159 2.00 21.28 -11.39
CA ARG A 159 2.76 21.82 -10.23
C ARG A 159 1.87 22.19 -9.06
N LEU A 160 0.61 22.51 -9.33
CA LEU A 160 -0.36 22.96 -8.34
C LEU A 160 -1.09 21.78 -7.67
N VAL A 161 -0.93 20.56 -8.18
CA VAL A 161 -1.50 19.35 -7.59
C VAL A 161 -0.59 18.89 -6.45
N VAL A 162 -0.99 19.19 -5.22
CA VAL A 162 -0.27 18.80 -4.00
C VAL A 162 -1.01 17.65 -3.32
N PHE A 163 -0.29 16.58 -2.99
CA PHE A 163 -0.79 15.46 -2.18
C PHE A 163 -0.62 15.81 -0.69
N SER A 164 -1.70 15.84 0.07
CA SER A 164 -1.70 16.02 1.53
C SER A 164 -2.23 14.79 2.24
#